data_AF-A0A7X7MH58-F1
#
_entry.id   AF-A0A7X7MH58-F1
#
_cell.length_a   1.000
_cell.length_b   1.000
_cell.length_c   1.000
_cell.angle_alpha   90.00
_cell.angle_beta   90.00
_cell.angle_gamma   90.00
#
_symmetry.space_group_name_H-M   'P 1'
#
loop_
_entity.id
_entity.type
_entity.pdbx_description
1 polymer ?
#
loop_
_entity_poly.entity_id
_entity_poly.type
_entity_poly.pdbx_seq_one_letter_code
_entity_poly.pdbx_strand_id
1 'polypeptide(L)'
;MVSPVQISIIIPVYNAGELLHRSVRSILAQTCRDWELFLVNNGSRDQSGAICREYVGEHPDRIRYLELAQADVSVARNAGLDLARGEWIYFADADDEIVPDALSHLLDLARRNDAEVSTAALRCTSSATEDVRTNFPFADGEVLTTTAIRQRWLGPLLRLQPGSGAVRGYLPISLLRRSLIEEQRLRFIPRLTVTEDEA
;
A
#
# COMPACT_ATOMS: atom_id res chain seq x y z
N MET A 1 26.63 -3.84 10.43
CA MET A 1 25.40 -4.64 10.55
C MET A 1 24.32 -3.85 9.84
N VAL A 2 23.68 -4.43 8.83
CA VAL A 2 22.52 -3.80 8.18
C VAL A 2 21.38 -3.89 9.19
N SER A 3 20.78 -2.77 9.57
CA SER A 3 19.58 -2.76 10.41
C SER A 3 18.50 -3.63 9.76
N PRO A 4 17.74 -4.43 10.52
CA PRO A 4 16.68 -5.25 9.93
C PRO A 4 15.66 -4.35 9.23
N VAL A 5 15.31 -4.71 7.99
CA VAL A 5 14.26 -4.03 7.21
C VAL A 5 12.95 -4.11 8.00
N GLN A 6 12.32 -2.98 8.29
CA GLN A 6 11.08 -2.94 9.05
C GLN A 6 9.87 -2.99 8.13
N ILE A 7 9.90 -2.31 6.98
CA ILE A 7 8.77 -2.21 6.05
C ILE A 7 9.21 -2.66 4.65
N SER A 8 8.49 -3.61 4.05
CA SER A 8 8.56 -3.88 2.60
C SER A 8 7.40 -3.16 1.91
N ILE A 9 7.74 -2.26 1.00
CA ILE A 9 6.79 -1.50 0.20
C ILE A 9 6.69 -2.15 -1.17
N ILE A 10 5.49 -2.37 -1.67
CA ILE A 10 5.25 -3.03 -2.97
C ILE A 10 4.41 -2.10 -3.84
N ILE A 11 4.95 -1.71 -4.99
CA ILE A 11 4.26 -0.92 -6.02
C ILE A 11 4.10 -1.78 -7.27
N PRO A 12 2.88 -2.17 -7.66
CA PRO A 12 2.62 -2.65 -9.00
C PRO A 12 2.68 -1.46 -9.98
N VAL A 13 3.39 -1.64 -11.11
CA VAL A 13 3.63 -0.57 -12.07
C VAL A 13 3.09 -0.97 -13.45
N TYR A 14 2.03 -0.29 -13.89
CA TYR A 14 1.46 -0.43 -15.24
C TYR A 14 1.18 0.94 -15.86
N ASN A 15 1.95 1.32 -16.87
CA ASN A 15 1.78 2.56 -17.64
C ASN A 15 1.60 3.83 -16.77
N ALA A 16 2.38 3.94 -15.68
CA ALA A 16 2.31 5.06 -14.76
C ALA A 16 3.04 6.32 -15.29
N GLY A 17 3.98 6.15 -16.23
CA GLY A 17 4.79 7.22 -16.81
C GLY A 17 5.40 8.12 -15.75
N GLU A 18 5.23 9.43 -15.91
CA GLU A 18 5.77 10.45 -15.03
C GLU A 18 5.19 10.44 -13.61
N LEU A 19 3.97 9.90 -13.41
CA LEU A 19 3.34 9.84 -12.08
C LEU A 19 4.15 8.95 -11.12
N LEU A 20 4.84 7.94 -11.64
CA LEU A 20 5.70 7.05 -10.85
C LEU A 20 6.78 7.83 -10.09
N HIS A 21 7.31 8.91 -10.66
CA HIS A 21 8.31 9.72 -9.97
C HIS A 21 7.75 10.32 -8.68
N ARG A 22 6.49 10.73 -8.66
CA ARG A 22 5.84 11.31 -7.48
C ARG A 22 5.71 10.26 -6.37
N SER A 23 5.22 9.06 -6.71
CA SER A 23 5.07 7.96 -5.75
C SER A 23 6.42 7.55 -5.14
N VAL A 24 7.43 7.26 -5.97
CA VAL A 24 8.76 6.84 -5.49
C VAL A 24 9.46 7.93 -4.67
N ARG A 25 9.38 9.20 -5.10
CA ARG A 25 9.97 10.31 -4.33
C ARG A 25 9.31 10.49 -2.97
N SER A 26 8.01 10.25 -2.86
CA SER A 26 7.28 10.32 -1.59
C SER A 26 7.75 9.25 -0.59
N ILE A 27 8.09 8.07 -1.08
CA ILE A 27 8.68 6.98 -0.28
C ILE A 27 10.12 7.32 0.11
N LEU A 28 10.91 7.87 -0.81
CA LEU A 28 12.28 8.32 -0.53
C LEU A 28 12.33 9.44 0.53
N ALA A 29 11.29 10.28 0.56
CA ALA A 29 11.14 11.37 1.51
C ALA A 29 10.63 10.93 2.90
N GLN A 30 10.30 9.66 3.10
CA GLN A 30 9.80 9.18 4.39
C GLN A 30 10.82 9.38 5.51
N THR A 31 10.31 9.75 6.69
CA THR A 31 11.11 9.94 7.90
C THR A 31 11.65 8.60 8.43
N CYS A 32 10.91 7.50 8.25
CA CYS A 32 11.43 6.15 8.52
C CYS A 32 12.44 5.72 7.43
N ARG A 33 13.56 5.12 7.82
CA ARG A 33 14.65 4.73 6.90
C ARG A 33 14.80 3.22 6.74
N ASP A 34 14.20 2.42 7.62
CA ASP A 34 14.32 0.96 7.59
C ASP A 34 13.24 0.34 6.70
N TRP A 35 13.33 0.59 5.39
CA TRP A 35 12.42 0.03 4.39
C TRP A 35 13.15 -0.47 3.14
N GLU A 36 12.51 -1.40 2.45
CA GLU A 36 12.83 -1.81 1.07
C GLU A 36 11.60 -1.58 0.16
N LEU A 37 11.84 -1.36 -1.13
CA LEU A 37 10.80 -1.07 -2.11
C LEU A 37 10.91 -2.03 -3.30
N PHE A 38 9.79 -2.66 -3.65
CA PHE A 38 9.64 -3.47 -4.86
C PHE A 38 8.82 -2.72 -5.90
N LEU A 39 9.46 -2.34 -6.99
CA LEU A 39 8.80 -1.85 -8.20
C LEU A 39 8.52 -3.05 -9.11
N VAL A 40 7.26 -3.46 -9.19
CA VAL A 40 6.85 -4.66 -9.93
C VAL A 40 6.14 -4.23 -11.20
N ASN A 41 6.91 -4.09 -12.29
CA ASN A 41 6.36 -3.75 -13.58
C ASN A 41 5.65 -4.97 -14.19
N ASN A 42 4.36 -4.83 -14.45
CA ASN A 42 3.52 -5.87 -14.99
C ASN A 42 3.09 -5.53 -16.42
N GLY A 43 4.07 -5.37 -17.31
CA GLY A 43 3.82 -5.22 -18.75
C GLY A 43 3.52 -3.81 -19.23
N SER A 44 4.08 -2.80 -18.57
CA SER A 44 4.06 -1.42 -19.07
C SER A 44 4.65 -1.31 -20.47
N ARG A 45 4.05 -0.46 -21.32
CA ARG A 45 4.48 -0.18 -22.70
C ARG A 45 5.00 1.25 -22.90
N ASP A 46 4.93 2.06 -21.86
CA ASP A 46 5.45 3.42 -21.81
C ASP A 46 6.86 3.45 -21.16
N GLN A 47 7.30 4.62 -20.70
CA GLN A 47 8.60 4.78 -20.04
C GLN A 47 8.68 4.23 -18.60
N SER A 48 7.59 3.69 -18.02
CA SER A 48 7.56 3.29 -16.60
C SER A 48 8.65 2.28 -16.23
N GLY A 49 8.90 1.29 -17.10
CA GLY A 49 9.95 0.29 -16.86
C GLY A 49 11.36 0.88 -16.89
N ALA A 50 11.59 1.92 -17.68
CA ALA A 50 12.87 2.64 -17.69
C ALA A 50 13.07 3.44 -16.40
N ILE A 51 12.02 4.16 -15.96
CA ILE A 51 12.01 4.90 -14.69
C ILE A 51 12.27 3.96 -13.50
N CYS A 52 11.67 2.76 -13.49
CA CYS A 52 11.93 1.78 -12.44
C CYS A 52 13.42 1.40 -12.36
N ARG A 53 14.05 1.14 -13.51
CA ARG A 53 15.47 0.76 -13.57
C ARG A 53 16.40 1.90 -13.16
N GLU A 54 16.05 3.15 -13.48
CA GLU A 54 16.76 4.34 -13.01
C GLU A 54 16.81 4.38 -11.49
N TYR A 55 15.65 4.26 -10.82
CA TYR A 55 15.58 4.25 -9.36
C TYR A 55 16.34 3.09 -8.71
N VAL A 56 16.36 1.91 -9.34
CA VAL A 56 17.21 0.80 -8.87
C VAL A 56 18.70 1.14 -9.01
N GLY A 57 19.10 1.83 -10.08
CA GLY A 57 20.47 2.28 -10.27
C GLY A 57 20.91 3.31 -9.22
N GLU A 58 20.01 4.22 -8.83
CA GLU A 58 20.26 5.24 -7.80
C GLU A 58 20.24 4.68 -6.38
N HIS A 59 19.43 3.65 -6.12
CA HIS A 59 19.20 3.09 -4.79
C HIS A 59 19.26 1.55 -4.76
N PRO A 60 20.37 0.93 -5.21
CA PRO A 60 20.45 -0.53 -5.45
C PRO A 60 20.32 -1.38 -4.19
N ASP A 61 20.62 -0.80 -3.01
CA ASP A 61 20.53 -1.50 -1.73
C ASP A 61 19.10 -1.54 -1.16
N ARG A 62 18.17 -0.74 -1.70
CA ARG A 62 16.84 -0.51 -1.11
C ARG A 62 15.69 -0.68 -2.10
N ILE A 63 15.90 -0.39 -3.38
CA ILE A 63 14.88 -0.51 -4.42
C ILE A 63 15.22 -1.70 -5.30
N ARG A 64 14.22 -2.57 -5.51
CA ARG A 64 14.30 -3.75 -6.36
C ARG A 64 13.27 -3.62 -7.48
N TYR A 65 13.64 -4.08 -8.66
CA TYR A 65 12.78 -4.11 -9.82
C TYR A 65 12.47 -5.56 -10.21
N LEU A 66 11.20 -5.82 -10.47
CA LEU A 66 10.71 -7.09 -11.00
C LEU A 66 9.94 -6.78 -12.29
N GLU A 67 10.22 -7.56 -13.33
CA GLU A 67 9.46 -7.51 -14.59
C GLU A 67 8.61 -8.77 -14.70
N LEU A 68 7.31 -8.59 -14.90
CA LEU A 68 6.37 -9.68 -15.17
C LEU A 68 5.95 -9.64 -16.63
N ALA A 69 5.81 -10.83 -17.23
CA ALA A 69 5.46 -10.97 -18.65
C ALA A 69 4.01 -10.61 -18.98
N GLN A 70 3.12 -10.55 -17.98
CA GLN A 70 1.69 -10.31 -18.17
C GLN A 70 1.18 -9.23 -17.21
N ALA A 71 0.25 -8.42 -17.70
CA ALA A 71 -0.41 -7.37 -16.94
C ALA A 71 -1.48 -7.93 -16.02
N ASP A 72 -1.11 -8.08 -14.75
CA ASP A 72 -2.01 -8.47 -13.67
C ASP A 72 -1.50 -7.83 -12.37
N VAL A 73 -2.32 -6.97 -11.76
CA VAL A 73 -1.95 -6.21 -10.54
C VAL A 73 -1.86 -7.14 -9.33
N SER A 74 -2.75 -8.14 -9.23
CA SER A 74 -2.74 -9.14 -8.17
C SER A 74 -1.47 -9.98 -8.22
N VAL A 75 -1.07 -10.42 -9.42
CA VAL A 75 0.19 -11.16 -9.61
C VAL A 75 1.39 -10.28 -9.27
N ALA A 76 1.36 -9.00 -9.64
CA ALA A 76 2.43 -8.05 -9.29
C ALA A 76 2.59 -7.89 -7.77
N ARG A 77 1.49 -7.68 -7.05
CA ARG A 77 1.52 -7.57 -5.59
C ARG A 77 1.97 -8.87 -4.91
N ASN A 78 1.50 -10.02 -5.38
CA ASN A 78 1.94 -11.33 -4.89
C ASN A 78 3.43 -11.57 -5.14
N ALA A 79 3.95 -11.21 -6.32
CA ALA A 79 5.37 -11.36 -6.64
C ALA A 79 6.27 -10.50 -5.74
N GLY A 80 5.84 -9.27 -5.42
CA GLY A 80 6.52 -8.44 -4.42
C GLY A 80 6.45 -9.06 -3.03
N LEU A 81 5.28 -9.59 -2.65
CA LEU A 81 5.05 -10.19 -1.34
C LEU A 81 5.92 -11.43 -1.10
N ASP A 82 6.12 -12.27 -2.13
CA ASP A 82 6.96 -13.47 -2.04
C ASP A 82 8.46 -13.15 -1.82
N LEU A 83 8.89 -11.93 -2.09
CA LEU A 83 10.28 -11.48 -1.89
C LEU A 83 10.47 -10.55 -0.67
N ALA A 84 9.37 -10.06 -0.10
CA ALA A 84 9.36 -9.13 1.01
C ALA A 84 10.00 -9.70 2.28
N ARG A 85 10.80 -8.88 2.97
CA ARG A 85 11.54 -9.28 4.19
C ARG A 85 11.18 -8.44 5.41
N GLY A 86 10.51 -7.31 5.21
CA GLY A 86 10.04 -6.42 6.24
C GLY A 86 9.14 -7.13 7.24
N GLU A 87 9.20 -6.71 8.50
CA GLU A 87 8.23 -7.12 9.52
C GLU A 87 6.80 -6.68 9.14
N TRP A 88 6.70 -5.59 8.37
CA TRP A 88 5.47 -4.99 7.90
C TRP A 88 5.45 -4.87 6.38
N ILE A 89 4.26 -4.99 5.80
CA ILE A 89 4.00 -4.84 4.37
C ILE A 89 3.15 -3.60 4.15
N TYR A 90 3.55 -2.75 3.20
CA TYR A 90 2.75 -1.62 2.71
C TYR A 90 2.57 -1.76 1.20
N PHE A 91 1.32 -1.83 0.75
CA PHE A 91 1.02 -1.74 -0.67
C PHE A 91 0.83 -0.27 -1.03
N ALA A 92 1.47 0.19 -2.10
CA ALA A 92 1.30 1.55 -2.60
C ALA A 92 0.98 1.49 -4.10
N ASP A 93 0.22 2.45 -4.60
CA ASP A 93 -0.04 2.56 -6.02
C ASP A 93 0.95 3.53 -6.69
N ALA A 94 1.15 3.33 -7.99
CA ALA A 94 2.18 4.03 -8.75
C ALA A 94 1.87 5.53 -8.98
N ASP A 95 0.63 5.95 -8.77
CA ASP A 95 0.12 7.31 -8.94
C ASP A 95 -0.26 8.01 -7.63
N ASP A 96 -0.09 7.33 -6.49
CA ASP A 96 -0.33 7.88 -5.15
C ASP A 96 0.90 8.52 -4.52
N GLU A 97 0.68 9.40 -3.54
CA GLU A 97 1.73 10.06 -2.77
C GLU A 97 1.54 9.79 -1.28
N ILE A 98 2.63 9.41 -0.60
CA ILE A 98 2.64 9.14 0.83
C ILE A 98 3.23 10.36 1.56
N VAL A 99 2.50 10.92 2.52
CA VAL A 99 2.99 12.08 3.30
C VAL A 99 4.23 11.69 4.14
N PRO A 100 5.20 12.60 4.37
CA PRO A 100 6.56 12.25 4.84
C PRO A 100 6.67 11.45 6.15
N ASP A 101 5.68 11.52 7.02
CA ASP A 101 5.64 10.85 8.32
C ASP A 101 4.60 9.73 8.40
N ALA A 102 3.92 9.39 7.30
CA ALA A 102 2.87 8.38 7.31
C ALA A 102 3.37 7.00 7.78
N LEU A 103 4.48 6.51 7.21
CA LEU A 103 4.94 5.15 7.51
C LEU A 103 5.46 5.01 8.95
N SER A 104 6.17 6.03 9.46
CA SER A 104 6.61 6.05 10.86
C SER A 104 5.42 6.15 11.81
N HIS A 105 4.43 6.99 11.49
CA HIS A 105 3.22 7.14 12.29
C HIS A 105 2.39 5.85 12.34
N LEU A 106 2.13 5.22 11.19
CA LEU A 106 1.39 3.96 11.10
C LEU A 106 2.09 2.83 11.88
N LEU A 107 3.41 2.74 11.77
CA LEU A 107 4.22 1.76 12.48
C LEU A 107 4.18 1.97 14.00
N ASP A 108 4.29 3.23 14.44
CA ASP A 108 4.20 3.60 15.84
C ASP A 108 2.81 3.27 16.41
N LEU A 109 1.74 3.60 15.69
CA LEU A 109 0.38 3.24 16.09
C LEU A 109 0.21 1.73 16.22
N ALA A 110 0.72 0.96 15.24
CA ALA A 110 0.60 -0.49 15.26
C ALA A 110 1.34 -1.09 16.47
N ARG A 111 2.59 -0.66 16.72
CA ARG A 111 3.42 -1.16 17.82
C ARG A 111 2.88 -0.78 19.20
N ARG A 112 2.45 0.47 19.38
CA ARG A 112 1.94 0.95 20.69
C ARG A 112 0.66 0.24 21.11
N ASN A 113 -0.12 -0.24 20.15
CA ASN A 113 -1.40 -0.91 20.39
C ASN A 113 -1.37 -2.43 20.17
N ASP A 114 -0.22 -3.00 19.85
CA ASP A 114 -0.06 -4.40 19.41
C ASP A 114 -1.11 -4.82 18.36
N ALA A 115 -1.36 -3.94 17.39
CA ALA A 115 -2.29 -4.19 16.30
C ALA A 115 -1.59 -4.95 15.16
N GLU A 116 -2.31 -5.79 14.43
CA GLU A 116 -1.77 -6.49 13.25
C GLU A 116 -1.93 -5.69 11.95
N VAL A 117 -2.80 -4.68 11.96
CA VAL A 117 -3.09 -3.77 10.84
C VAL A 117 -3.20 -2.35 11.39
N SER A 118 -2.63 -1.39 10.68
CA SER A 118 -2.75 0.05 10.93
C SER A 118 -3.10 0.76 9.62
N THR A 119 -4.10 1.63 9.62
CA THR A 119 -4.63 2.26 8.39
C THR A 119 -4.67 3.78 8.52
N ALA A 120 -4.43 4.48 7.40
CA ALA A 120 -4.48 5.93 7.32
C ALA A 120 -5.77 6.43 6.65
N ALA A 121 -6.08 7.71 6.86
CA ALA A 121 -7.02 8.43 6.01
C ALA A 121 -6.36 8.84 4.69
N LEU A 122 -7.15 9.06 3.64
CA LEU A 122 -6.67 9.47 2.32
C LEU A 122 -7.26 10.81 1.87
N ARG A 123 -6.50 11.53 1.06
CA ARG A 123 -6.92 12.76 0.39
C ARG A 123 -6.98 12.51 -1.11
N CYS A 124 -8.15 12.71 -1.71
CA CYS A 124 -8.31 12.59 -3.16
C CYS A 124 -8.18 13.96 -3.82
N THR A 125 -7.22 14.08 -4.73
CA THR A 125 -7.07 15.27 -5.57
C THR A 125 -7.48 14.93 -6.99
N SER A 126 -8.53 15.56 -7.52
CA SER A 126 -8.90 15.44 -8.94
C SER A 126 -8.35 16.63 -9.73
N SER A 127 -8.03 16.42 -11.02
CA SER A 127 -7.59 17.48 -11.93
C SER A 127 -8.69 18.48 -12.29
N ALA A 128 -9.96 18.17 -12.00
CA ALA A 128 -11.09 18.89 -12.55
C ALA A 128 -11.68 19.96 -11.62
N THR A 129 -11.56 19.83 -10.30
CA THR A 129 -11.90 20.77 -9.20
C THR A 129 -12.36 19.96 -7.99
N GLU A 130 -12.11 20.51 -6.80
CA GLU A 130 -12.40 20.00 -5.45
C GLU A 130 -11.39 18.98 -4.86
N ASP A 131 -10.75 19.43 -3.76
CA ASP A 131 -10.00 18.61 -2.80
C ASP A 131 -11.04 17.84 -1.98
N VAL A 132 -11.44 16.67 -2.47
CA VAL A 132 -12.38 15.80 -1.76
C VAL A 132 -11.58 15.04 -0.71
N ARG A 133 -11.69 15.47 0.54
CA ARG A 133 -11.22 14.71 1.69
C ARG A 133 -12.21 13.60 1.98
N THR A 134 -11.77 12.36 1.87
CA THR A 134 -12.59 11.21 2.21
C THR A 134 -12.51 11.01 3.72
N ASN A 135 -13.66 11.15 4.38
CA ASN A 135 -13.77 10.98 5.83
C ASN A 135 -13.72 9.48 6.16
N PHE A 136 -12.58 9.01 6.64
CA PHE A 136 -12.59 7.85 7.53
C PHE A 136 -13.38 8.23 8.80
N PRO A 137 -14.37 7.45 9.23
CA PRO A 137 -15.21 7.76 10.38
C PRO A 137 -14.54 7.33 11.70
N PHE A 138 -13.22 7.19 11.70
CA PHE A 138 -12.44 6.76 12.86
C PHE A 138 -11.57 7.92 13.34
N ALA A 139 -11.44 8.03 14.66
CA ALA A 139 -10.56 9.02 15.26
C ALA A 139 -9.08 8.61 15.07
N ASP A 140 -8.19 9.60 15.06
CA ASP A 140 -6.76 9.32 15.06
C ASP A 140 -6.37 8.47 16.30
N GLY A 141 -5.57 7.43 16.07
CA GLY A 141 -5.18 6.46 17.09
C GLY A 141 -6.30 5.54 17.61
N GLU A 142 -7.49 5.55 17.00
CA GLU A 142 -8.57 4.64 17.41
C GLU A 142 -8.22 3.17 17.12
N VAL A 143 -8.33 2.32 18.14
CA VAL A 143 -8.11 0.87 18.00
C VAL A 143 -9.44 0.15 17.89
N LEU A 144 -9.64 -0.56 16.78
CA LEU A 144 -10.85 -1.34 16.54
C LEU A 144 -10.63 -2.81 16.92
N THR A 145 -11.42 -3.32 17.86
CA THR A 145 -11.50 -4.76 18.15
C THR A 145 -12.19 -5.50 17.00
N THR A 146 -12.06 -6.82 16.92
CA THR A 146 -12.79 -7.64 15.94
C THR A 146 -14.31 -7.38 15.96
N THR A 147 -14.89 -7.20 17.15
CA THR A 147 -16.31 -6.85 17.30
C THR A 147 -16.61 -5.48 16.72
N ALA A 148 -15.77 -4.48 17.00
CA ALA A 148 -15.92 -3.14 16.45
C ALA A 148 -15.75 -3.12 14.92
N ILE A 149 -14.78 -3.86 14.37
CA ILE A 149 -14.60 -4.02 12.92
C ILE A 149 -15.88 -4.60 12.29
N ARG A 150 -16.42 -5.69 12.84
CA ARG A 150 -17.64 -6.32 12.32
C ARG A 150 -18.85 -5.38 12.34
N GLN A 151 -19.00 -4.62 13.42
CA GLN A 151 -20.19 -3.78 13.63
C GLN A 151 -20.12 -2.42 12.94
N ARG A 152 -18.95 -1.76 12.99
CA ARG A 152 -18.76 -0.37 12.58
C ARG A 152 -18.13 -0.22 11.20
N TRP A 153 -17.42 -1.25 10.72
CA TRP A 153 -16.82 -1.23 9.39
C TRP A 153 -17.56 -2.18 8.44
N LEU A 154 -17.52 -3.49 8.72
CA LEU A 154 -18.07 -4.49 7.80
C LEU A 154 -19.60 -4.42 7.70
N GLY A 155 -20.29 -4.19 8.80
CA GLY A 155 -21.75 -4.06 8.84
C GLY A 155 -22.28 -2.98 7.88
N PRO A 156 -21.80 -1.72 7.97
CA PRO A 156 -22.12 -0.67 7.01
C PRO A 156 -21.72 -1.01 5.56
N LEU A 157 -20.52 -1.57 5.35
CA LEU A 157 -20.00 -1.92 4.02
C LEU A 157 -20.92 -2.92 3.30
N LEU A 158 -21.30 -4.01 3.98
CA LEU A 158 -22.15 -5.06 3.42
C LEU A 158 -23.59 -4.59 3.15
N ARG A 159 -24.06 -3.56 3.85
CA ARG A 159 -25.41 -3.04 3.68
C ARG A 159 -25.55 -2.08 2.48
N LEU A 160 -24.43 -1.71 1.83
CA LEU A 160 -24.38 -0.82 0.65
C LEU A 160 -25.27 0.43 0.79
N GLN A 161 -25.43 0.95 2.01
CA GLN A 161 -26.28 2.10 2.25
C GLN A 161 -25.48 3.39 1.99
N PRO A 162 -25.91 4.25 1.03
CA PRO A 162 -25.32 5.57 0.86
C PRO A 162 -25.38 6.35 2.18
N GLY A 163 -24.27 6.97 2.58
CA GLY A 163 -24.19 7.75 3.83
C GLY A 163 -24.06 6.93 5.11
N SER A 164 -23.87 5.61 5.03
CA SER A 164 -23.68 4.73 6.20
C SER A 164 -22.35 4.91 6.93
N GLY A 165 -21.48 5.79 6.46
CA GLY A 165 -20.11 5.91 6.94
C GLY A 165 -19.21 4.71 6.60
N ALA A 166 -19.70 3.77 5.78
CA ALA A 166 -18.89 2.66 5.31
C ALA A 166 -17.70 3.16 4.50
N VAL A 167 -16.49 2.81 4.92
CA VAL A 167 -15.27 3.03 4.15
C VAL A 167 -14.95 1.75 3.41
N ARG A 168 -14.73 1.84 2.10
CA ARG A 168 -14.14 0.72 1.36
C ARG A 168 -12.69 0.57 1.83
N GLY A 169 -12.30 -0.66 2.14
CA GLY A 169 -10.93 -0.95 2.56
C GLY A 169 -10.03 -0.88 1.34
N TYR A 170 -9.42 0.28 1.11
CA TYR A 170 -8.36 0.41 0.12
C TYR A 170 -7.07 -0.15 0.75
N LEU A 171 -6.45 -1.15 0.14
CA LEU A 171 -5.13 -1.62 0.60
C LEU A 171 -4.01 -0.56 0.53
N PRO A 172 -4.01 0.39 -0.45
CA PRO A 172 -2.99 1.45 -0.59
C PRO A 172 -2.79 2.46 0.56
N ILE A 173 -3.38 2.22 1.73
CA ILE A 173 -3.33 3.10 2.93
C ILE A 173 -3.05 2.34 4.23
N SER A 174 -2.77 1.04 4.12
CA SER A 174 -2.66 0.14 5.27
C SER A 174 -1.26 -0.46 5.38
N LEU A 175 -0.77 -0.52 6.62
CA LEU A 175 0.41 -1.26 7.02
C LEU A 175 -0.04 -2.57 7.67
N LEU A 176 0.38 -3.71 7.12
CA LEU A 176 -0.01 -5.04 7.58
C LEU A 176 1.18 -5.78 8.18
N ARG A 177 1.00 -6.43 9.32
CA ARG A 177 2.03 -7.29 9.92
C ARG A 177 2.25 -8.49 8.99
N ARG A 178 3.50 -8.76 8.62
CA ARG A 178 3.82 -9.86 7.68
C ARG A 178 3.38 -11.23 8.21
N SER A 179 3.48 -11.45 9.53
CA SER A 179 3.04 -12.72 10.14
C SER A 179 1.54 -12.97 9.93
N LEU A 180 0.68 -11.95 10.01
CA LEU A 180 -0.75 -12.08 9.72
C LEU A 180 -0.97 -12.60 8.28
N ILE A 181 -0.26 -12.02 7.31
CA ILE A 181 -0.34 -12.41 5.90
C ILE A 181 0.10 -13.86 5.71
N GLU A 182 1.18 -14.28 6.37
CA GLU A 182 1.74 -15.63 6.27
C GLU A 182 0.86 -16.68 6.95
N GLU A 183 0.42 -16.42 8.18
CA GLU A 183 -0.41 -17.31 8.99
C GLU A 183 -1.78 -17.55 8.36
N GLN A 184 -2.40 -16.49 7.83
CA GLN A 184 -3.70 -16.56 7.16
C GLN A 184 -3.58 -16.88 5.66
N ARG A 185 -2.36 -17.02 5.13
CA ARG A 185 -2.07 -17.29 3.71
C ARG A 185 -2.76 -16.30 2.77
N LEU A 186 -2.79 -15.02 3.15
CA LEU A 186 -3.42 -13.97 2.36
C LEU A 186 -2.65 -13.76 1.05
N ARG A 187 -3.38 -13.78 -0.06
CA ARG A 187 -2.87 -13.54 -1.41
C ARG A 187 -3.95 -12.86 -2.24
N PHE A 188 -3.52 -12.01 -3.16
CA PHE A 188 -4.41 -11.41 -4.14
C PHE A 188 -4.85 -12.47 -5.15
N ILE A 189 -6.12 -12.44 -5.54
CA ILE A 189 -6.68 -13.38 -6.51
C ILE A 189 -6.28 -12.94 -7.93
N PRO A 190 -5.52 -13.74 -8.69
CA PRO A 190 -5.15 -13.40 -10.07
C PRO A 190 -6.37 -13.22 -10.96
N ARG A 191 -6.24 -12.37 -12.00
CA ARG A 191 -7.27 -12.02 -13.00
C ARG A 191 -8.44 -11.19 -12.48
N LEU A 192 -8.47 -10.83 -11.20
CA LEU A 192 -9.37 -9.80 -10.70
C LEU A 192 -8.70 -8.44 -10.92
N THR A 193 -9.30 -7.59 -11.75
CA THR A 193 -8.70 -6.32 -12.19
C THR A 193 -9.34 -5.09 -11.54
N VAL A 194 -10.42 -5.30 -10.79
CA VAL A 194 -11.17 -4.27 -10.06
C VAL A 194 -11.58 -4.89 -8.74
N THR A 195 -11.41 -4.16 -7.63
CA THR A 195 -11.74 -4.61 -6.26
C THR A 195 -10.98 -5.88 -5.82
N GLU A 196 -9.78 -6.10 -6.36
CA GLU A 196 -8.93 -7.24 -6.02
C GLU A 196 -8.35 -7.19 -4.62
N ASP A 197 -8.35 -6.00 -4.03
CA ASP A 197 -8.06 -5.73 -2.65
C ASP A 197 -9.22 -6.02 -1.70
N GLU A 198 -10.46 -6.15 -2.21
CA GLU A 198 -11.67 -6.47 -1.43
C GLU A 198 -12.04 -7.96 -1.47
N ALA A 199 -11.32 -8.79 -2.25
CA ALA A 199 -11.71 -10.17 -2.62
C ALA A 199 -11.06 -11.28 -1.79
#